data_AF-A0A3Q2YCB2-F1
#
_entry.id   AF-A0A3Q2YCB2-F1
#
_cell.length_a   1.000
_cell.length_b   1.000
_cell.length_c   1.000
_cell.angle_alpha   90.00
_cell.angle_beta   90.00
_cell.angle_gamma   90.00
#
_symmetry.space_group_name_H-M   'P 1'
#
loop_
_entity.id
_entity.type
_entity.pdbx_description
1 polymer ?
#
loop_
_entity_poly.entity_id
_entity_poly.type
_entity_poly.pdbx_seq_one_letter_code
_entity_poly.pdbx_strand_id
1 'polypeptide(L)' 'LMAASNSADLKLQFAPFSSALEAGFWHQLTQRKLNDYRLDESPKCIKGYYYNGDPVGLPTRLTLEFSAFDV' A
#
# COMPACT_ATOMS: atom_id res chain seq x y z
N LEU A 1 -32.43 33.11 18.30
CA LEU A 1 -31.40 33.01 17.25
C LEU A 1 -31.13 31.53 17.01
N MET A 2 -31.74 30.96 15.96
CA MET A 2 -31.47 29.58 15.55
C MET A 2 -30.15 29.58 14.77
N ALA A 3 -29.15 28.84 15.25
CA ALA A 3 -27.90 28.65 14.53
C ALA A 3 -28.20 27.85 13.26
N ALA A 4 -27.92 28.45 12.10
CA ALA A 4 -27.97 27.76 10.82
C ALA A 4 -27.03 26.56 10.88
N SER A 5 -27.56 25.36 10.61
CA SER A 5 -26.75 24.17 10.37
C SER A 5 -25.89 24.46 9.14
N ASN A 6 -24.61 24.73 9.36
CA ASN A 6 -23.65 24.93 8.29
C ASN A 6 -23.39 23.55 7.66
N SER A 7 -24.27 23.14 6.75
CA SER A 7 -24.11 22.00 5.84
C SER A 7 -22.99 22.33 4.84
N ALA A 8 -21.81 22.68 5.35
CA ALA A 8 -20.60 22.77 4.57
C ALA A 8 -20.26 21.34 4.13
N ASP A 9 -20.92 20.93 3.06
CA ASP A 9 -20.41 20.02 2.05
C ASP A 9 -19.66 18.83 2.67
N LEU A 10 -20.39 17.93 3.34
CA LEU A 10 -19.87 16.65 3.86
C LEU A 10 -19.47 15.77 2.67
N LYS A 11 -18.39 16.15 1.98
CA LYS A 11 -17.82 15.45 0.84
C LYS A 11 -17.21 14.17 1.36
N LEU A 12 -17.58 13.07 0.71
CA LEU A 12 -16.96 11.77 0.92
C LEU A 12 -15.44 11.90 0.94
N GLN A 13 -14.83 11.47 2.05
CA GLN A 13 -13.38 11.42 2.21
C GLN A 13 -12.93 9.96 2.11
N PHE A 14 -11.73 9.76 1.57
CA PHE A 14 -11.09 8.45 1.48
C PHE A 14 -9.85 8.45 2.36
N ALA A 15 -9.65 7.37 3.13
CA ALA A 15 -8.42 7.17 3.88
C ALA A 15 -7.30 6.72 2.93
N PRO A 16 -6.13 7.37 2.93
CA PRO A 16 -5.02 6.95 2.09
C PRO A 16 -4.39 5.65 2.64
N PHE A 17 -3.92 4.81 1.73
CA PHE A 17 -3.05 3.70 2.13
C PHE A 17 -1.67 4.21 2.54
N SER A 18 -1.10 3.59 3.57
CA SER A 18 0.30 3.72 3.93
C SER A 18 1.05 2.46 3.51
N SER A 19 2.05 2.60 2.65
CA SER A 19 2.85 1.48 2.18
C SER A 19 3.85 1.03 3.24
N ALA A 20 3.91 -0.27 3.50
CA ALA A 20 4.90 -0.92 4.35
C ALA A 20 5.66 -1.97 3.52
N LEU A 21 6.98 -1.89 3.51
CA LEU A 21 7.83 -2.84 2.79
C LEU A 21 8.60 -3.68 3.82
N GLU A 22 8.40 -4.99 3.80
CA GLU A 22 9.16 -5.87 4.68
C GLU A 22 10.57 -6.13 4.16
N ALA A 23 11.49 -6.50 5.06
CA ALA A 23 12.85 -6.87 4.68
C ALA A 23 12.87 -8.00 3.62
N GLY A 24 11.96 -8.97 3.76
CA GLY A 24 11.83 -10.09 2.82
C GLY A 24 11.55 -9.65 1.37
N PHE A 25 10.81 -8.56 1.17
CA PHE A 25 10.57 -7.99 -0.15
C PHE A 25 11.88 -7.52 -0.80
N TRP A 26 12.70 -6.77 -0.07
CA TRP A 26 13.98 -6.24 -0.57
C TRP A 26 14.97 -7.36 -0.90
N HIS A 27 15.04 -8.39 -0.08
CA HIS A 27 15.86 -9.55 -0.34
C HIS A 27 15.44 -10.26 -1.63
N GLN A 28 14.14 -10.51 -1.83
CA GLN A 28 13.61 -11.10 -3.06
C GLN A 28 13.85 -10.22 -4.29
N LEU A 29 13.61 -8.91 -4.17
CA LEU A 29 13.86 -7.95 -5.25
C LEU A 29 15.33 -7.97 -5.69
N THR A 30 16.26 -8.02 -4.73
CA THR A 30 17.70 -8.05 -5.01
C THR A 30 18.10 -9.31 -5.75
N GLN A 31 17.62 -10.47 -5.31
CA GLN A 31 17.89 -11.76 -5.97
C GLN A 31 17.33 -11.77 -7.40
N ARG A 32 16.09 -11.35 -7.60
CA ARG A 32 15.48 -11.29 -8.93
C ARG A 32 16.15 -10.26 -9.84
N LYS A 33 16.58 -9.11 -9.31
CA LYS A 33 17.29 -8.09 -10.10
C LYS A 33 18.63 -8.62 -10.63
N LEU A 34 19.38 -9.36 -9.83
CA LEU A 34 20.67 -9.91 -10.25
C LEU A 34 20.52 -11.11 -11.19
N ASN A 35 19.61 -12.03 -10.87
CA ASN A 35 19.54 -13.33 -11.55
C ASN A 35 18.65 -13.29 -12.81
N ASP A 36 17.49 -12.66 -12.70
CA ASP A 36 16.42 -12.74 -13.71
C ASP A 36 16.33 -11.46 -14.54
N TYR A 37 16.21 -10.30 -13.90
CA TYR A 37 15.95 -9.04 -14.59
C TYR A 37 17.22 -8.45 -15.23
N ARG A 38 18.35 -8.49 -14.53
CA ARG A 38 19.62 -7.92 -15.01
C ARG A 38 19.45 -6.44 -15.37
N LEU A 39 19.68 -6.08 -16.65
CA LEU A 39 19.52 -4.74 -17.20
C LEU A 39 18.09 -4.42 -17.65
N ASP A 40 17.15 -5.36 -17.50
CA ASP A 40 15.75 -5.13 -17.79
C ASP A 40 15.14 -4.18 -16.76
N GLU A 41 14.58 -3.07 -17.27
CA GLU A 41 13.88 -2.03 -16.51
C GLU A 41 12.37 -2.04 -16.82
N SER A 42 11.86 -3.06 -17.51
CA SER A 42 10.43 -3.19 -17.76
C SER A 42 9.64 -3.36 -16.45
N PRO A 43 8.41 -2.82 -16.38
CA PRO A 43 7.55 -2.98 -15.21
C PRO A 43 7.33 -4.45 -14.84
N LYS A 44 7.41 -4.77 -13.55
CA LYS A 44 7.16 -6.12 -13.02
C LYS A 44 5.86 -6.13 -12.22
N CYS A 45 5.04 -7.13 -12.47
CA CYS A 45 3.83 -7.34 -11.69
C CYS A 45 4.20 -7.82 -10.29
N ILE A 46 3.58 -7.24 -9.27
CA ILE A 46 3.69 -7.66 -7.88
C ILE A 46 2.31 -7.59 -7.23
N LYS A 47 2.09 -8.42 -6.20
CA LYS A 47 0.91 -8.38 -5.33
C LYS A 47 1.28 -7.79 -3.97
N GLY A 48 0.35 -7.02 -3.40
CA GLY A 48 0.44 -6.51 -2.04
C GLY A 48 -0.75 -6.96 -1.21
N TYR A 49 -0.57 -6.96 0.10
CA TYR A 49 -1.57 -7.37 1.08
C TYR A 49 -2.03 -6.15 1.85
N TYR A 50 -3.33 -5.98 2.05
CA TYR A 50 -3.85 -4.92 2.90
C TYR A 50 -4.87 -5.50 3.86
N TYR A 51 -5.02 -4.83 4.99
CA TYR A 51 -6.00 -5.16 6.01
C TYR A 51 -6.68 -3.90 6.50
N ASN A 52 -7.99 -3.96 6.70
CA ASN A 52 -8.85 -2.83 7.06
C ASN A 52 -9.48 -2.98 8.45
N GLY A 53 -9.04 -3.95 9.26
CA GLY A 53 -9.55 -4.17 10.61
C GLY A 53 -8.66 -3.60 11.72
N ASP A 54 -7.77 -2.68 11.39
CA ASP A 54 -6.98 -1.94 12.38
C ASP A 54 -7.89 -0.99 13.21
N PRO A 55 -7.54 -0.71 14.48
CA PRO A 55 -8.23 0.28 15.30
C PRO A 55 -8.40 1.65 14.63
N VAL A 56 -9.50 2.31 14.95
CA VAL A 56 -9.80 3.68 14.48
C VAL A 56 -8.64 4.61 14.82
N GLY A 57 -8.19 5.39 13.82
CA GLY A 57 -7.09 6.34 13.95
C GLY A 57 -5.73 5.79 13.50
N LEU A 58 -5.61 4.49 13.19
CA LEU A 58 -4.43 3.94 12.53
C LEU A 58 -4.57 4.01 11.00
N PRO A 59 -3.46 4.23 10.27
CA PRO A 59 -3.49 4.26 8.82
C PRO A 59 -3.77 2.87 8.25
N THR A 60 -4.58 2.79 7.20
CA THR A 60 -4.77 1.54 6.45
C THR A 60 -3.47 1.16 5.76
N ARG A 61 -2.90 0.00 6.10
CA ARG A 61 -1.60 -0.42 5.59
C ARG A 61 -1.72 -1.32 4.37
N LEU A 62 -0.89 -1.05 3.36
CA LEU A 62 -0.60 -1.94 2.25
C LEU A 62 0.83 -2.46 2.43
N THR A 63 0.96 -3.75 2.68
CA THR A 63 2.24 -4.42 2.92
C THR A 63 2.72 -5.18 1.69
N LEU A 64 4.02 -5.06 1.40
CA LEU A 64 4.74 -5.87 0.42
C LEU A 64 5.72 -6.78 1.16
N GLU A 65 5.56 -8.08 0.94
CA GLU A 65 6.33 -9.15 1.62
C GLU A 65 7.14 -9.97 0.61
N PHE A 66 7.83 -11.01 1.07
CA PHE A 66 8.63 -11.88 0.19
C PHE A 66 7.80 -12.52 -0.93
N SER A 67 6.53 -12.85 -0.65
CA SER A 67 5.61 -13.48 -1.62
C SER A 67 5.03 -12.49 -2.64
N ALA A 68 5.38 -11.20 -2.57
CA ALA A 68 4.85 -10.17 -3.48
C ALA A 68 5.12 -10.46 -4.96
N PHE A 69 6.11 -11.29 -5.26
CA PHE A 69 6.49 -11.61 -6.63
C PHE A 69 5.96 -12.99 -7.12
N ASP A 70 5.13 -13.66 -6.32
CA ASP A 70 4.48 -14.93 -6.67
C ASP A 70 3.11 -14.65 -7.30
N VAL A 71 3.14 -14.17 -8.55
CA VAL A 71 1.96 -13.80 -9.35
C VAL A 71 1.57 -14.93 -10.31
#